data_AF-A0A0F9SB29-F1
#
_entry.id   AF-A0A0F9SB29-F1
#
_cell.length_a   1.000
_cell.length_b   1.000
_cell.length_c   1.000
_cell.angle_alpha   90.00
_cell.angle_beta   90.00
_cell.angle_gamma   90.00
#
_symmetry.space_group_name_H-M   'P 1'
#
loop_
_entity.id
_entity.type
_entity.pdbx_description
1 polymer ?
#
loop_
_entity_poly.entity_id
_entity_poly.type
_entity_poly.pdbx_seq_one_letter_code
_entity_poly.pdbx_strand_id
1 'polypeptide(L)'
;MEFNKDKNKYKGRQGLDRAIKELREFEKIHGKMPTSVSKGMPRIYNTIRRGEWREFGIDEWNDLLRSTFGEVYLSFLITQL
;
A
#
# COMPACT_ATOMS: atom_id res chain seq x y z
N MET A 1 19.03 22.21 11.83
CA MET A 1 17.67 21.78 11.50
C MET A 1 17.74 20.37 10.95
N GLU A 2 17.27 19.40 11.70
CA GLU A 2 17.25 18.00 11.27
C GLU A 2 16.12 17.85 10.24
N PHE A 3 16.47 17.76 8.96
CA PHE A 3 15.52 17.48 7.89
C PHE A 3 14.88 16.12 8.16
N ASN A 4 13.63 16.13 8.61
CA ASN A 4 12.83 14.95 8.87
C ASN A 4 12.49 14.26 7.53
N LYS A 5 13.47 13.52 6.99
CA LYS A 5 13.48 12.84 5.68
C LYS A 5 12.29 11.89 5.50
N ASP A 6 11.68 11.43 6.58
CA ASP A 6 10.57 10.47 6.55
C ASP A 6 9.22 11.09 6.17
N LYS A 7 8.97 12.37 6.49
CA LYS A 7 7.64 13.00 6.28
C LYS A 7 7.25 13.13 4.80
N ASN A 8 8.22 13.10 3.90
CA ASN A 8 7.99 13.23 2.46
C ASN A 8 8.11 11.90 1.70
N LYS A 9 8.37 10.77 2.38
CA LYS A 9 8.66 9.51 1.69
C LYS A 9 7.49 9.01 0.84
N TYR A 10 6.27 9.27 1.29
CA TYR A 10 5.03 8.76 0.70
C TYR A 10 4.17 9.85 0.04
N LYS A 11 4.77 10.94 -0.45
CA LYS A 11 4.03 12.02 -1.10
C LYS A 11 3.75 11.80 -2.59
N GLY A 12 2.54 12.17 -3.01
CA GLY A 12 2.07 12.08 -4.40
C GLY A 12 2.33 10.72 -5.05
N ARG A 13 2.47 10.74 -6.39
CA ARG A 13 2.65 9.52 -7.19
C ARG A 13 3.88 8.69 -6.80
N GLN A 14 5.03 9.33 -6.59
CA GLN A 14 6.25 8.64 -6.17
C GLN A 14 6.09 7.93 -4.83
N GLY A 15 5.34 8.55 -3.91
CA GLY A 15 4.99 7.97 -2.64
C GLY A 15 4.12 6.72 -2.77
N LEU A 16 3.11 6.79 -3.64
CA LEU A 16 2.25 5.66 -3.96
C LEU A 16 3.06 4.50 -4.57
N ASP A 17 3.90 4.76 -5.56
CA ASP A 17 4.73 3.74 -6.21
C ASP A 17 5.66 3.04 -5.21
N ARG A 18 6.23 3.79 -4.25
CA ARG A 18 7.03 3.23 -3.15
C ARG A 18 6.20 2.34 -2.23
N ALA A 19 4.99 2.75 -1.87
CA ALA A 19 4.11 1.95 -1.04
C ALA A 19 3.75 0.63 -1.73
N ILE A 20 3.39 0.67 -3.02
CA ILE A 20 3.12 -0.52 -3.84
C ILE A 20 4.32 -1.47 -3.83
N LYS A 21 5.54 -0.94 -4.01
CA LYS A 21 6.77 -1.75 -3.96
C LYS A 21 6.96 -2.40 -2.58
N GLU A 22 6.80 -1.65 -1.49
CA GLU A 22 6.93 -2.17 -0.13
C GLU A 22 5.89 -3.26 0.19
N LEU A 23 4.65 -3.12 -0.30
CA LEU A 23 3.60 -4.12 -0.16
C LEU A 23 3.98 -5.43 -0.89
N ARG A 24 4.53 -5.34 -2.11
CA ARG A 24 5.00 -6.51 -2.88
C ARG A 24 6.21 -7.18 -2.22
N GLU A 25 7.14 -6.39 -1.71
CA GLU A 25 8.29 -6.92 -0.97
C GLU A 25 7.85 -7.64 0.31
N PHE A 26 6.88 -7.08 1.03
CA PHE A 26 6.29 -7.73 2.21
C PHE A 26 5.68 -9.09 1.86
N GLU A 27 4.85 -9.15 0.82
CA GLU A 27 4.20 -10.38 0.38
C GLU A 27 5.22 -11.43 -0.05
N LYS A 28 6.26 -11.04 -0.81
CA LYS A 28 7.37 -11.91 -1.21
C LYS A 28 8.15 -12.48 -0.02
N ILE A 29 8.39 -11.68 1.02
CA ILE A 29 9.18 -12.08 2.19
C ILE A 29 8.37 -12.96 3.13
N HIS A 30 7.09 -12.64 3.34
CA HIS A 30 6.27 -13.26 4.37
C HIS A 30 5.29 -14.31 3.84
N GLY A 31 5.09 -14.40 2.53
CA GLY A 31 4.14 -15.32 1.90
C GLY A 31 2.68 -15.03 2.25
N LYS A 32 2.36 -13.80 2.68
CA LYS A 32 1.00 -13.39 3.06
C LYS A 32 0.76 -11.92 2.78
N MET A 33 -0.52 -11.55 2.60
CA MET A 33 -0.89 -10.16 2.37
C MET A 33 -0.59 -9.28 3.60
N PRO A 34 -0.07 -8.05 3.39
CA PRO A 34 0.12 -7.10 4.45
C PRO A 34 -1.23 -6.57 4.96
N THR A 35 -1.33 -6.46 6.29
CA THR A 35 -2.41 -5.72 6.96
C THR A 35 -1.94 -4.33 7.36
N SER A 36 -2.86 -3.40 7.64
CA SER A 36 -2.53 -2.04 8.09
C SER A 36 -1.69 -2.00 9.37
N VAL A 37 -1.73 -3.07 10.18
CA VAL A 37 -0.97 -3.24 11.43
C VAL A 37 0.34 -4.01 11.25
N SER A 38 0.60 -4.55 10.06
CA SER A 38 1.84 -5.30 9.80
C SER A 38 3.07 -4.40 9.96
N LYS A 39 4.19 -4.97 10.41
CA LYS A 39 5.42 -4.21 10.65
C LYS A 39 5.81 -3.40 9.41
N GLY A 40 5.98 -2.08 9.57
CA GLY A 40 6.31 -1.14 8.48
C GLY A 40 5.11 -0.49 7.79
N MET A 41 3.91 -1.08 7.91
CA MET A 41 2.68 -0.61 7.24
C MET A 41 1.97 0.58 7.90
N PRO A 42 2.08 0.86 9.23
CA PRO A 42 1.38 1.99 9.83
C PRO A 42 1.69 3.35 9.19
N ARG A 43 2.88 3.52 8.58
CA ARG A 43 3.24 4.75 7.88
C ARG A 43 2.43 4.93 6.59
N ILE A 44 2.29 3.86 5.81
CA ILE A 44 1.47 3.83 4.59
C ILE A 44 0.00 4.04 4.95
N TYR A 45 -0.50 3.35 5.96
CA TYR A 45 -1.88 3.50 6.44
C TYR A 45 -2.19 4.95 6.85
N ASN A 46 -1.30 5.59 7.59
CA ASN A 46 -1.47 7.00 7.98
C ASN A 46 -1.43 7.96 6.79
N THR A 47 -0.67 7.65 5.73
CA THR A 47 -0.66 8.42 4.49
C THR A 47 -2.01 8.34 3.77
N ILE A 48 -2.60 7.14 3.68
CA ILE A 48 -3.95 6.94 3.12
C ILE A 48 -4.98 7.75 3.92
N ARG A 49 -4.94 7.66 5.26
CA ARG A 49 -5.88 8.41 6.13
C ARG A 49 -5.81 9.93 5.98
N ARG A 50 -4.66 10.46 5.56
CA ARG A 50 -4.49 11.90 5.26
C ARG A 50 -5.04 12.28 3.89
N GLY A 51 -5.40 11.31 3.07
CA GLY A 51 -5.91 11.51 1.73
C GLY A 51 -4.83 11.88 0.71
N GLU A 52 -3.56 11.55 0.98
CA GLU A 52 -2.44 11.88 0.08
C GLU A 52 -2.58 11.26 -1.32
N TRP A 53 -3.33 10.16 -1.43
CA TRP A 53 -3.48 9.41 -2.68
C TRP A 53 -4.91 9.33 -3.21
N ARG A 54 -5.82 10.19 -2.71
CA ARG A 54 -7.22 10.23 -3.19
C ARG A 54 -7.29 10.56 -4.67
N GLU A 55 -6.42 11.43 -5.16
CA GLU A 55 -6.33 11.78 -6.59
C GLU A 55 -5.97 10.58 -7.48
N PHE A 56 -5.41 9.50 -6.90
CA PHE A 56 -5.08 8.26 -7.59
C PHE A 56 -6.12 7.14 -7.34
N GLY A 57 -7.26 7.47 -6.72
CA GLY A 57 -8.31 6.50 -6.39
C GLY A 57 -8.00 5.62 -5.18
N ILE A 58 -7.09 6.05 -4.28
CA ILE A 58 -6.75 5.34 -3.06
C ILE A 58 -7.30 6.12 -1.85
N ASP A 59 -8.51 5.76 -1.44
CA ASP A 59 -9.18 6.34 -0.28
C ASP A 59 -9.00 5.48 0.97
N GLU A 60 -8.95 4.16 0.80
CA GLU A 60 -8.84 3.18 1.86
C GLU A 60 -7.67 2.21 1.66
N TRP A 61 -7.33 1.48 2.74
CA TRP A 61 -6.30 0.42 2.67
C TRP A 61 -6.63 -0.64 1.62
N ASN A 62 -7.91 -0.99 1.48
CA ASN A 62 -8.37 -1.97 0.50
C ASN A 62 -8.17 -1.50 -0.94
N ASP A 63 -8.30 -0.20 -1.22
CA ASP A 63 -8.02 0.34 -2.55
C ASP A 63 -6.55 0.19 -2.90
N LEU A 64 -5.65 0.43 -1.93
CA LEU A 64 -4.22 0.21 -2.12
C LEU A 64 -3.91 -1.27 -2.39
N LEU A 65 -4.53 -2.19 -1.63
CA LEU A 65 -4.37 -3.63 -1.87
C LEU A 65 -4.88 -4.02 -3.25
N ARG A 66 -6.06 -3.54 -3.66
CA ARG A 66 -6.63 -3.80 -4.99
C ARG A 66 -5.76 -3.24 -6.10
N SER A 67 -5.24 -2.03 -5.94
CA SER A 67 -4.30 -1.42 -6.90
C SER A 67 -2.97 -2.18 -6.98
N THR A 68 -2.54 -2.81 -5.88
CA THR A 68 -1.24 -3.52 -5.83
C THR A 68 -1.33 -4.95 -6.35
N PHE A 69 -2.41 -5.67 -6.01
CA PHE A 69 -2.58 -7.11 -6.16
C PHE A 69 -3.81 -7.51 -7.00
N GLY A 70 -4.54 -6.56 -7.58
CA GLY A 70 -5.87 -6.76 -8.18
C GLY A 70 -5.97 -7.86 -9.25
N GLU A 71 -4.89 -8.15 -9.99
CA GLU A 71 -4.88 -9.28 -10.93
C GLU A 71 -4.92 -10.65 -10.21
N VAL A 72 -4.32 -10.76 -9.02
CA VAL A 72 -4.32 -11.99 -8.21
C VAL A 72 -5.69 -12.21 -7.54
N TYR A 73 -6.38 -11.13 -7.16
CA TYR A 73 -7.68 -11.20 -6.49
C TYR A 73 -8.78 -11.81 -7.39
N LEU A 74 -8.75 -11.55 -8.70
CA LEU A 74 -9.70 -12.16 -9.65
C LEU A 74 -9.44 -13.66 -9.82
N SER A 75 -8.18 -14.09 -9.92
CA SER A 75 -7.85 -15.52 -10.01
C SER A 75 -8.26 -16.31 -8.76
N PHE A 76 -8.11 -15.74 -7.57
CA PHE A 76 -8.52 -16.41 -6.32
C PHE A 76 -10.03 -16.56 -6.18
N LEU A 77 -10.81 -15.62 -6.73
CA LEU A 77 -12.28 -15.67 -6.71
C LEU A 77 -12.84 -16.60 -7.80
N ILE A 78 -12.20 -16.69 -8.96
CA ILE A 78 -12.65 -17.57 -10.07
C ILE A 78 -12.31 -19.04 -9.79
N THR A 79 -11.24 -19.34 -9.05
CA THR A 79 -10.83 -20.73 -8.75
C THR A 79 -11.64 -21.39 -7.61
N GLN A 80 -12.62 -20.68 -7.04
CA GLN A 80 -13.53 -21.20 -6.01
C GLN A 80 -14.98 -21.36 -6.51
N LEU A 81 -15.22 -21.19 -7.81
CA LEU A 81 -16.50 -21.43 -8.50
C LEU A 81 -16.36 -22.64 -9.42
#